data_AF-A0A3N5QAR2-F1
#
_entry.id   AF-A0A3N5QAR2-F1
#
_cell.length_a   1.000
_cell.length_b   1.000
_cell.length_c   1.000
_cell.angle_alpha   90.00
_cell.angle_beta   90.00
_cell.angle_gamma   90.00
#
_symmetry.space_group_name_H-M   'P 1'
#
loop_
_entity.id
_entity.type
_entity.pdbx_description
1 polymer ?
#
loop_
_entity_poly.entity_id
_entity_poly.type
_entity_poly.pdbx_seq_one_letter_code
_entity_poly.pdbx_strand_id
1 'polypeptide(L)'
;MAEETQGAGLTPFGKIISLVLILGLLGAGAYIIINKYASPDSADNGTKKIVKPDTEAPDTGNITTVKEYKYIPADRLPAVKGNANYKWDADKKIVKFSYNVWSGWLPVIMANRGTKPNTDSIFYKKYGFQVEMVLMDDPVIARDAFASGNVHTLWGTMDMMVLFAPELMKDSRTAPRIVQQIDWSNGGDGIVVR
;
A
#
# COMPACT_ATOMS: atom_id res chain seq x y z
N MET A 1 -49.82 0.62 3.88
CA MET A 1 -49.57 1.81 3.04
C MET A 1 -48.09 1.77 2.68
N ALA A 2 -47.78 1.59 1.40
CA ALA A 2 -46.40 1.55 0.92
C ALA A 2 -45.98 2.98 0.57
N GLU A 3 -44.92 3.45 1.20
CA GLU A 3 -44.34 4.77 0.95
C GLU A 3 -43.44 4.66 -0.29
N GLU A 4 -43.79 5.41 -1.33
CA GLU A 4 -43.10 5.42 -2.61
C GLU A 4 -41.79 6.20 -2.48
N THR A 5 -40.65 5.50 -2.36
CA THR A 5 -39.32 6.12 -2.34
C THR A 5 -39.04 6.84 -3.65
N GLN A 6 -39.13 8.17 -3.65
CA GLN A 6 -38.68 9.01 -4.75
C GLN A 6 -37.17 8.84 -4.96
N GLY A 7 -36.78 8.34 -6.14
CA GLY A 7 -35.39 8.18 -6.51
C GLY A 7 -34.64 9.51 -6.53
N ALA A 8 -33.45 9.54 -5.91
CA ALA A 8 -32.59 10.72 -5.86
C ALA A 8 -32.04 11.06 -7.25
N GLY A 9 -32.77 11.88 -8.01
CA GLY A 9 -32.29 12.46 -9.27
C GLY A 9 -31.24 13.55 -9.03
N LEU A 10 -30.30 13.73 -9.96
CA LEU A 10 -29.36 14.85 -9.90
C LEU A 10 -30.11 16.18 -9.85
N THR A 11 -29.74 17.02 -8.89
CA THR A 11 -30.26 18.38 -8.77
C THR A 11 -29.96 19.17 -10.05
N PRO A 12 -30.74 20.23 -10.37
CA PRO A 12 -30.48 21.07 -11.54
C PRO A 12 -29.03 21.58 -11.60
N PHE A 13 -28.45 21.89 -10.44
CA PHE A 13 -27.04 22.28 -10.30
C PHE A 13 -26.08 21.12 -10.59
N GLY A 14 -26.37 19.91 -10.09
CA GLY A 14 -25.58 18.70 -10.40
C GLY A 14 -25.59 18.34 -11.89
N LYS A 15 -26.68 18.59 -12.60
CA LYS A 15 -26.76 18.42 -14.06
C LYS A 15 -25.86 19.39 -14.80
N ILE A 16 -25.79 20.65 -14.38
CA ILE A 16 -24.90 21.66 -14.98
C ILE A 16 -23.43 21.29 -14.78
N ILE A 17 -23.03 20.91 -13.57
CA ILE A 17 -21.66 20.47 -13.28
C ILE A 17 -21.31 19.23 -14.12
N SER A 18 -22.20 18.24 -14.17
CA SER A 18 -21.99 17.03 -14.97
C SER A 18 -21.82 17.36 -16.46
N LEU A 19 -22.63 18.28 -17.00
CA LEU A 19 -22.53 18.73 -18.39
C LEU A 19 -21.17 19.39 -18.68
N VAL A 20 -20.72 20.28 -17.80
CA VAL A 20 -19.41 20.95 -17.94
C VAL A 20 -18.27 19.94 -17.90
N LEU A 21 -18.36 18.93 -17.02
CA LEU A 21 -17.34 17.89 -16.87
C LEU A 21 -17.28 16.98 -18.10
N ILE A 22 -18.44 16.60 -18.64
CA ILE A 22 -18.55 15.82 -19.89
C ILE A 22 -17.96 16.61 -21.06
N LEU A 23 -18.32 17.89 -21.22
CA LEU A 23 -17.79 18.74 -22.29
C LEU A 23 -16.27 18.96 -22.15
N GLY A 24 -15.77 19.11 -20.92
CA GLY A 24 -14.34 19.21 -20.65
C GLY A 24 -13.57 17.95 -21.04
N LEU A 25 -14.11 16.77 -20.73
CA LEU A 25 -13.51 15.48 -21.12
C LEU A 25 -13.54 15.26 -22.63
N LEU A 26 -14.64 15.59 -23.29
CA LEU A 26 -14.75 15.51 -24.75
C LEU A 26 -13.77 16.49 -25.45
N GLY A 27 -13.65 17.71 -24.94
CA GLY A 27 -12.70 18.70 -25.45
C GLY A 27 -11.25 18.27 -25.28
N ALA A 28 -10.88 17.76 -24.10
CA ALA A 28 -9.54 17.24 -23.83
C ALA A 28 -9.22 16.01 -24.70
N GLY A 29 -10.18 15.09 -24.87
CA GLY A 29 -10.05 13.93 -25.75
C GLY A 29 -9.82 14.34 -27.21
N ALA A 30 -10.62 15.26 -27.73
CA ALA A 30 -10.45 15.79 -29.09
C ALA A 30 -9.10 16.51 -29.26
N TYR A 31 -8.67 17.30 -28.27
CA TYR A 31 -7.38 17.98 -28.29
C TYR A 31 -6.21 16.99 -28.38
N ILE A 32 -6.21 15.92 -27.58
CA ILE A 32 -5.16 14.89 -27.60
C ILE A 32 -5.12 14.17 -28.95
N ILE A 33 -6.28 13.83 -29.51
CA ILE A 33 -6.36 13.16 -30.82
C ILE A 33 -5.82 14.09 -31.91
N ILE A 34 -6.27 15.34 -31.96
CA ILE A 34 -5.82 16.31 -32.95
C ILE A 34 -4.31 16.51 -32.85
N ASN A 35 -3.75 16.72 -31.65
CA ASN A 35 -2.30 16.88 -31.48
C ASN A 35 -1.50 15.62 -31.87
N LYS A 36 -2.07 14.42 -31.71
CA LYS A 36 -1.41 13.17 -32.06
C LYS A 36 -1.44 12.87 -33.56
N TYR A 37 -2.44 13.38 -34.29
CA TYR A 37 -2.61 13.15 -35.73
C TYR A 37 -2.25 14.36 -36.61
N ALA A 38 -2.05 15.55 -36.04
CA ALA A 38 -1.68 16.77 -36.77
C ALA A 38 -0.17 17.06 -36.83
N SER A 39 0.69 16.16 -36.36
CA SER A 39 2.15 16.26 -36.55
C SER A 39 2.58 15.45 -37.78
N PRO A 40 2.98 16.10 -38.90
CA PRO A 40 3.74 15.42 -39.94
C PRO A 40 5.23 15.36 -39.52
N ASP A 41 5.84 14.23 -39.86
CA ASP A 41 7.27 13.88 -39.77
C ASP A 41 7.83 13.40 -38.42
N SER A 42 7.99 12.08 -38.31
CA SER A 42 9.31 11.47 -38.51
C SER A 42 9.16 9.95 -38.65
N ALA A 43 9.58 9.45 -39.81
CA ALA A 43 9.85 8.04 -40.02
C ALA A 43 11.02 7.62 -39.11
N ASP A 44 10.71 6.83 -38.10
CA ASP A 44 11.70 6.05 -37.36
C ASP A 44 11.26 4.58 -37.38
N ASN A 45 12.10 3.76 -38.00
CA ASN A 45 11.95 2.31 -38.16
C ASN A 45 12.27 1.62 -36.82
N GLY A 46 11.40 1.82 -35.84
CA GLY A 46 11.39 1.08 -34.58
C GLY A 46 10.01 0.48 -34.37
N THR A 47 9.92 -0.84 -34.34
CA THR A 47 8.74 -1.64 -33.99
C THR A 47 8.17 -1.22 -32.63
N LYS A 48 7.38 -0.15 -32.60
CA LYS A 48 6.54 0.22 -31.45
C LYS A 48 5.30 -0.63 -31.49
N LYS A 49 5.30 -1.69 -30.67
CA LYS A 49 4.09 -2.40 -30.23
C LYS A 49 3.01 -1.39 -29.90
N ILE A 50 1.90 -1.46 -30.62
CA ILE A 50 0.63 -0.89 -30.21
C ILE A 50 0.26 -1.60 -28.91
N VAL A 51 0.51 -0.96 -27.77
CA VAL A 51 -0.06 -1.40 -26.49
C VAL A 51 -1.54 -1.02 -26.57
N LYS A 52 -2.36 -2.01 -26.91
CA LYS A 52 -3.79 -1.98 -26.61
C LYS A 52 -3.92 -1.83 -25.08
N PRO A 53 -4.91 -1.09 -24.56
CA PRO A 53 -5.29 -1.27 -23.17
C PRO A 53 -5.81 -2.71 -23.07
N ASP A 54 -4.99 -3.60 -22.52
CA ASP A 54 -5.41 -4.94 -22.15
C ASP A 54 -6.34 -4.80 -20.94
N THR A 55 -7.59 -4.44 -21.20
CA THR A 55 -8.69 -4.93 -20.38
C THR A 55 -8.65 -6.45 -20.59
N GLU A 56 -8.29 -7.16 -19.54
CA GLU A 56 -8.05 -8.60 -19.45
C GLU A 56 -8.55 -9.42 -20.64
N ALA A 57 -7.65 -10.17 -21.29
CA ALA A 57 -8.04 -11.15 -22.29
C ALA A 57 -9.15 -12.03 -21.71
N PRO A 58 -10.23 -12.32 -22.47
CA PRO A 58 -11.27 -13.22 -21.98
C PRO A 58 -10.63 -14.55 -21.64
N ASP A 59 -10.74 -14.94 -20.37
CA ASP A 59 -10.28 -16.24 -19.89
C ASP A 59 -11.11 -17.30 -20.63
N THR A 60 -10.50 -17.93 -21.63
CA THR A 60 -11.08 -19.05 -22.38
C THR A 60 -10.93 -20.37 -21.63
N GLY A 61 -10.44 -20.33 -20.39
CA GLY A 61 -10.47 -21.46 -19.47
C GLY A 61 -11.91 -21.84 -19.13
N ASN A 62 -12.26 -23.10 -19.38
CA ASN A 62 -13.50 -23.71 -18.89
C ASN A 62 -13.72 -23.32 -17.41
N ILE A 63 -14.86 -22.70 -17.12
CA ILE A 63 -15.33 -22.25 -15.80
C ILE A 63 -15.33 -23.35 -14.72
N THR A 64 -15.13 -24.62 -15.10
CA THR A 64 -15.24 -25.79 -14.23
C THR A 64 -13.97 -26.65 -14.19
N THR A 65 -12.78 -26.04 -14.19
CA THR A 65 -11.59 -26.81 -13.80
C THR A 65 -11.62 -27.01 -12.29
N VAL A 66 -12.18 -28.14 -11.83
CA VAL A 66 -12.03 -28.59 -10.44
C VAL A 66 -10.53 -28.78 -10.21
N LYS A 67 -9.88 -27.76 -9.64
CA LYS A 67 -8.56 -27.92 -9.06
C LYS A 67 -8.79 -28.69 -7.76
N GLU A 68 -8.44 -29.97 -7.75
CA GLU A 68 -8.35 -30.72 -6.50
C GLU A 68 -7.41 -29.95 -5.56
N TYR A 69 -8.00 -29.25 -4.59
CA TYR A 69 -7.24 -28.56 -3.57
C TYR A 69 -6.66 -29.63 -2.64
N LYS A 70 -5.35 -29.89 -2.77
CA LYS A 70 -4.63 -30.70 -1.79
C LYS A 70 -4.65 -29.93 -0.48
N TYR A 71 -5.59 -30.30 0.39
CA TYR A 71 -5.72 -29.71 1.72
C TYR A 71 -4.41 -29.87 2.49
N ILE A 72 -3.78 -28.74 2.80
CA ILE A 72 -2.65 -28.67 3.72
C ILE A 72 -3.25 -28.36 5.10
N PRO A 73 -3.23 -29.30 6.06
CA PRO A 73 -3.94 -29.16 7.34
C PRO A 73 -3.56 -27.94 8.15
N ALA A 74 -2.33 -27.45 7.98
CA ALA A 74 -1.88 -26.18 8.50
C ALA A 74 -0.72 -25.68 7.64
N ASP A 75 -0.86 -24.49 7.09
CA ASP A 75 0.27 -23.72 6.60
C ASP A 75 0.65 -22.70 7.69
N ARG A 76 1.91 -22.71 8.11
CA ARG A 76 2.39 -21.88 9.23
C ARG A 76 3.37 -20.86 8.70
N LEU A 77 3.39 -19.69 9.33
CA LEU A 77 4.43 -18.71 9.08
C LEU A 77 5.81 -19.36 9.31
N PRO A 78 6.80 -19.06 8.46
CA PRO A 78 8.16 -19.53 8.67
C PRO A 78 8.67 -19.03 10.02
N ALA A 79 9.56 -19.81 10.64
CA ALA A 79 10.21 -19.41 11.89
C ALA A 79 10.87 -18.04 11.76
N VAL A 80 10.81 -17.24 12.83
CA VAL A 80 11.46 -15.92 12.88
C VAL A 80 12.97 -16.09 12.70
N LYS A 81 13.55 -15.32 11.78
CA LYS A 81 15.00 -15.28 11.56
C LYS A 81 15.59 -14.00 12.15
N GLY A 82 16.72 -14.13 12.83
CA GLY A 82 17.44 -13.00 13.41
C GLY A 82 17.93 -13.30 14.82
N ASN A 83 19.02 -12.64 15.22
CA ASN A 83 19.40 -12.55 16.63
C ASN A 83 18.79 -11.26 17.20
N ALA A 84 18.23 -11.29 18.40
CA ALA A 84 17.58 -10.12 19.03
C ALA A 84 18.55 -9.02 19.50
N ASN A 85 19.58 -8.76 18.69
CA ASN A 85 20.58 -7.74 18.89
C ASN A 85 20.10 -6.44 18.23
N TYR A 86 19.50 -5.59 19.05
CA TYR A 86 19.04 -4.25 18.65
C TYR A 86 20.20 -3.41 18.07
N LYS A 87 20.06 -2.89 16.84
CA LYS A 87 21.12 -2.13 16.16
C LYS A 87 20.83 -0.64 16.15
N TRP A 88 21.15 0.01 17.26
CA TRP A 88 21.01 1.46 17.41
C TRP A 88 22.37 2.16 17.50
N ASP A 89 22.50 3.25 16.75
CA ASP A 89 23.66 4.14 16.78
C ASP A 89 23.27 5.42 17.53
N ALA A 90 23.75 5.55 18.77
CA ALA A 90 23.41 6.66 19.67
C ALA A 90 24.02 7.99 19.23
N ASP A 91 25.09 7.97 18.43
CA ASP A 91 25.74 9.17 17.92
C ASP A 91 24.97 9.74 16.73
N LYS A 92 24.50 8.86 15.84
CA LYS A 92 23.72 9.26 14.64
C LYS A 92 22.25 9.52 14.93
N LYS A 93 21.67 8.86 15.94
CA LYS A 93 20.25 8.97 16.34
C LYS A 93 19.29 8.81 15.15
N ILE A 94 19.49 7.77 14.34
CA ILE A 94 18.66 7.47 13.17
C ILE A 94 17.71 6.32 13.50
N VAL A 95 16.41 6.63 13.53
CA VAL A 95 15.36 5.62 13.65
C VAL A 95 15.04 5.08 12.26
N LYS A 96 15.44 3.83 12.01
CA LYS A 96 14.94 3.02 10.89
C LYS A 96 13.50 2.58 11.11
N PHE A 97 12.60 3.25 10.39
CA PHE A 97 11.16 3.05 10.44
C PHE A 97 10.73 2.17 9.26
N SER A 98 10.34 0.92 9.52
CA SER A 98 9.82 0.04 8.45
C SER A 98 8.39 0.41 8.09
N TYR A 99 8.04 0.38 6.81
CA TYR A 99 6.67 0.56 6.33
C TYR A 99 6.41 -0.25 5.05
N ASN A 100 5.15 -0.49 4.71
CA ASN A 100 4.72 -1.07 3.43
C ASN A 100 4.14 -0.02 2.47
N VAL A 101 3.87 -0.42 1.23
CA VAL A 101 3.11 0.36 0.26
C VAL A 101 1.65 0.45 0.71
N TRP A 102 1.37 1.50 1.47
CA TRP A 102 0.04 1.86 1.92
C TRP A 102 -0.05 3.38 2.08
N SER A 103 -1.17 3.97 1.65
CA SER A 103 -1.34 5.43 1.63
C SER A 103 -1.41 6.05 3.03
N GLY A 104 -1.74 5.28 4.06
CA GLY A 104 -1.76 5.72 5.46
C GLY A 104 -0.40 6.24 5.96
N TRP A 105 0.71 5.92 5.29
CA TRP A 105 2.05 6.42 5.66
C TRP A 105 2.33 7.85 5.16
N LEU A 106 1.50 8.43 4.30
CA LEU A 106 1.74 9.77 3.73
C LEU A 106 1.96 10.87 4.78
N PRO A 107 1.21 10.94 5.89
CA PRO A 107 1.48 11.93 6.94
C PRO A 107 2.86 11.77 7.58
N VAL A 108 3.32 10.53 7.77
CA VAL A 108 4.65 10.24 8.35
C VAL A 108 5.75 10.65 7.37
N ILE A 109 5.59 10.32 6.09
CA ILE A 109 6.52 10.74 5.01
C ILE A 109 6.59 12.26 4.91
N MET A 110 5.45 12.95 4.99
CA MET A 110 5.38 14.40 4.99
C MET A 110 6.08 15.01 6.21
N ALA A 111 5.83 14.46 7.42
CA ALA A 111 6.47 14.90 8.65
C ALA A 111 8.00 14.69 8.61
N ASN A 112 8.45 13.63 7.93
CA ASN A 112 9.87 13.38 7.72
C ASN A 112 10.50 14.19 6.57
N ARG A 113 9.69 14.83 5.71
CA ARG A 113 10.13 15.49 4.46
C ARG A 113 10.80 14.53 3.46
N GLY A 114 10.21 13.35 3.31
CA GLY A 114 10.69 12.28 2.44
C GLY A 114 11.05 11.02 3.21
N THR A 115 11.76 10.08 2.57
CA THR A 115 12.08 8.77 3.17
C THR A 115 13.49 8.69 3.74
N LYS A 116 14.33 9.69 3.50
CA LYS A 116 15.74 9.69 3.94
C LYS A 116 15.93 10.46 5.25
N PRO A 117 16.94 10.07 6.05
CA PRO A 117 17.34 10.84 7.23
C PRO A 117 17.68 12.27 6.86
N ASN A 118 17.12 13.23 7.60
CA ASN A 118 17.42 14.64 7.43
C ASN A 118 17.10 15.42 8.70
N THR A 119 17.74 16.58 8.85
CA THR A 119 17.55 17.50 9.97
C THR A 119 16.35 18.44 9.79
N ASP A 120 15.67 18.34 8.65
CA ASP A 120 14.59 19.23 8.28
C ASP A 120 13.21 18.73 8.73
N SER A 121 13.12 17.45 9.08
CA SER A 121 11.94 16.75 9.59
C SER A 121 11.40 17.33 10.90
N ILE A 122 10.12 17.09 11.16
CA ILE A 122 9.49 17.38 12.47
C ILE A 122 10.17 16.57 13.58
N PHE A 123 10.56 15.33 13.28
CA PHE A 123 11.25 14.44 14.21
C PHE A 123 12.55 15.06 14.72
N TYR A 124 13.38 15.58 13.82
CA TYR A 124 14.64 16.20 14.22
C TYR A 124 14.40 17.53 14.93
N LYS A 125 13.56 18.41 14.37
CA LYS A 125 13.35 19.76 14.91
C LYS A 125 12.70 19.79 16.29
N LYS A 126 11.83 18.82 16.60
CA LYS A 126 11.14 18.75 17.90
C LYS A 126 11.78 17.76 18.87
N TYR A 127 12.37 16.67 18.39
CA TYR A 127 12.78 15.55 19.24
C TYR A 127 14.26 15.15 19.06
N GLY A 128 15.00 15.76 18.14
CA GLY A 128 16.46 15.60 18.03
C GLY A 128 16.94 14.26 17.44
N PHE A 129 16.07 13.53 16.73
CA PHE A 129 16.44 12.30 16.00
C PHE A 129 15.98 12.36 14.55
N GLN A 130 16.67 11.63 13.68
CA GLN A 130 16.33 11.52 12.25
C GLN A 130 15.58 10.21 11.99
N VAL A 131 14.78 10.16 10.92
CA VAL A 131 14.05 8.95 10.53
C VAL A 131 14.49 8.51 9.13
N GLU A 132 14.88 7.24 9.03
CA GLU A 132 15.05 6.52 7.76
C GLU A 132 13.80 5.67 7.52
N MET A 133 12.99 6.00 6.53
CA MET A 133 11.84 5.18 6.17
C MET A 133 12.29 4.06 5.22
N VAL A 134 12.19 2.82 5.68
CA VAL A 134 12.65 1.64 4.96
C VAL A 134 11.43 0.87 4.43
N LEU A 135 11.30 0.83 3.11
CA LEU A 135 10.21 0.10 2.45
C LEU A 135 10.42 -1.41 2.61
N MET A 136 9.45 -2.08 3.20
CA MET A 136 9.44 -3.52 3.45
C MET A 136 8.01 -4.04 3.28
N ASP A 137 7.61 -4.39 2.06
CA ASP A 137 6.25 -4.86 1.76
C ASP A 137 5.97 -6.29 2.23
N ASP A 138 7.00 -7.14 2.20
CA ASP A 138 6.87 -8.50 2.67
C ASP A 138 6.84 -8.52 4.21
N PRO A 139 5.74 -9.01 4.82
CA PRO A 139 5.55 -8.97 6.26
C PRO A 139 6.51 -9.93 6.99
N VAL A 140 6.94 -11.03 6.38
CA VAL A 140 7.93 -11.96 6.94
C VAL A 140 9.31 -11.31 6.97
N ILE A 141 9.70 -10.63 5.88
CA ILE A 141 10.97 -9.88 5.83
C ILE A 141 10.97 -8.73 6.84
N ALA A 142 9.88 -7.97 6.94
CA ALA A 142 9.75 -6.88 7.91
C ALA A 142 9.87 -7.40 9.36
N ARG A 143 9.17 -8.51 9.68
CA ARG A 143 9.23 -9.18 10.98
C ARG A 143 10.64 -9.65 11.32
N ASP A 144 11.33 -10.31 10.39
CA ASP A 144 12.69 -10.81 10.61
C ASP A 144 13.69 -9.65 10.74
N ALA A 145 13.50 -8.55 10.00
CA ALA A 145 14.29 -7.33 10.14
C ALA A 145 14.07 -6.65 11.51
N PHE A 146 12.84 -6.63 12.01
CA PHE A 146 12.50 -6.14 13.34
C PHE A 146 13.10 -7.04 14.44
N ALA A 147 12.93 -8.35 14.32
CA ALA A 147 13.46 -9.33 15.27
C ALA A 147 15.00 -9.30 15.33
N SER A 148 15.66 -9.03 14.19
CA SER A 148 17.11 -8.87 14.11
C SER A 148 17.64 -7.49 14.53
N GLY A 149 16.75 -6.56 14.91
CA GLY A 149 17.10 -5.19 15.25
C GLY A 149 17.62 -4.35 14.09
N ASN A 150 17.50 -4.82 12.85
CA ASN A 150 17.92 -4.09 11.65
C ASN A 150 17.02 -2.88 11.34
N VAL A 151 15.75 -2.97 11.75
CA VAL A 151 14.79 -1.85 11.82
C VAL A 151 14.25 -1.76 13.24
N HIS A 152 13.78 -0.58 13.64
CA HIS A 152 13.35 -0.33 15.02
C HIS A 152 11.84 -0.34 15.19
N THR A 153 11.09 -0.22 14.11
CA THR A 153 9.63 -0.35 14.10
C THR A 153 9.25 -1.56 13.27
N LEU A 154 8.02 -2.03 13.50
CA LEU A 154 7.35 -3.03 12.68
C LEU A 154 5.98 -2.48 12.33
N TRP A 155 5.58 -2.64 11.07
CA TRP A 155 4.24 -2.34 10.62
C TRP A 155 3.42 -3.63 10.48
N GLY A 156 2.11 -3.49 10.50
CA GLY A 156 1.17 -4.57 10.20
C GLY A 156 -0.21 -4.24 10.74
N THR A 157 -1.21 -4.92 10.20
CA THR A 157 -2.56 -4.90 10.73
C THR A 157 -2.61 -5.62 12.09
N MET A 158 -3.67 -5.40 12.87
CA MET A 158 -3.76 -5.95 14.22
C MET A 158 -3.82 -7.48 14.22
N ASP A 159 -4.54 -8.06 13.27
CA ASP A 159 -4.61 -9.51 13.05
C ASP A 159 -3.24 -10.10 12.67
N MET A 160 -2.46 -9.42 11.83
CA MET A 160 -1.08 -9.83 11.52
C MET A 160 -0.19 -9.82 12.76
N MET A 161 -0.34 -8.82 13.65
CA MET A 161 0.40 -8.79 14.92
C MET A 161 0.07 -9.98 15.81
N VAL A 162 -1.19 -10.45 15.81
CA VAL A 162 -1.59 -11.67 16.53
C VAL A 162 -0.89 -12.91 15.96
N LEU A 163 -0.69 -12.99 14.64
CA LEU A 163 0.06 -14.10 14.01
C LEU A 163 1.55 -14.07 14.36
N PHE A 164 2.14 -12.89 14.52
CA PHE A 164 3.57 -12.72 14.81
C PHE A 164 3.92 -12.87 16.29
N ALA A 165 3.00 -12.51 17.19
CA ALA A 165 3.25 -12.46 18.62
C ALA A 165 3.80 -13.77 19.22
N PRO A 166 3.28 -14.98 18.91
CA PRO A 166 3.75 -16.22 19.54
C PRO A 166 5.24 -16.50 19.30
N GLU A 167 5.77 -16.16 18.12
CA GLU A 167 7.19 -16.33 17.82
C GLU A 167 8.03 -15.17 18.37
N LEU A 168 7.57 -13.92 18.19
CA LEU A 168 8.31 -12.73 18.65
C LEU A 168 8.39 -12.62 20.17
N MET A 169 7.44 -13.19 20.91
CA MET A 169 7.41 -13.15 22.38
C MET A 169 8.31 -14.21 23.03
N LYS A 170 8.90 -15.14 22.26
CA LYS A 170 9.89 -16.11 22.80
C LYS A 170 11.15 -15.42 23.32
N ASP A 171 11.47 -14.24 22.79
CA ASP A 171 12.49 -13.34 23.32
C ASP A 171 11.83 -12.02 23.73
N SER A 172 11.98 -11.63 25.00
CA SER A 172 11.36 -10.41 25.54
C SER A 172 11.83 -9.14 24.82
N ARG A 173 13.01 -9.15 24.18
CA ARG A 173 13.56 -8.01 23.44
C ARG A 173 12.85 -7.76 22.12
N THR A 174 12.23 -8.80 21.54
CA THR A 174 11.48 -8.71 20.28
C THR A 174 9.97 -8.68 20.50
N ALA A 175 9.51 -8.71 21.76
CA ALA A 175 8.10 -8.65 22.08
C ALA A 175 7.47 -7.34 21.55
N PRO A 176 6.52 -7.41 20.60
CA PRO A 176 5.97 -6.21 19.98
C PRO A 176 5.16 -5.40 21.00
N ARG A 177 5.30 -4.08 20.93
CA ARG A 177 4.47 -3.11 21.66
C ARG A 177 3.77 -2.23 20.65
N ILE A 178 2.43 -2.28 20.65
CA ILE A 178 1.64 -1.45 19.76
C ILE A 178 1.55 -0.05 20.37
N VAL A 179 2.26 0.90 19.76
CA VAL A 179 2.37 2.29 20.24
C VAL A 179 1.72 3.31 19.32
N GLN A 180 1.36 2.90 18.11
CA GLN A 180 0.78 3.78 17.10
C GLN A 180 -0.24 3.01 16.27
N GLN A 181 -1.43 3.60 16.12
CA GLN A 181 -2.42 3.20 15.13
C GLN A 181 -2.47 4.26 14.05
N ILE A 182 -2.35 3.85 12.78
CA ILE A 182 -2.30 4.76 11.63
C ILE A 182 -3.71 4.99 11.08
N ASP A 183 -4.49 3.92 10.89
CA ASP A 183 -5.84 3.98 10.37
C ASP A 183 -6.66 2.72 10.73
N TRP A 184 -7.86 2.64 10.15
CA TRP A 184 -8.75 1.49 10.15
C TRP A 184 -8.97 1.04 8.72
N SER A 185 -8.77 -0.25 8.43
CA SER A 185 -9.30 -0.84 7.20
C SER A 185 -10.79 -1.07 7.44
N ASN A 186 -11.66 -0.34 6.73
CA ASN A 186 -13.12 -0.46 6.91
C ASN A 186 -13.66 -1.68 6.11
N GLY A 187 -13.04 -2.85 6.25
CA GLY A 187 -13.53 -4.10 5.62
C GLY A 187 -12.48 -5.04 5.01
N GLY A 188 -11.19 -4.92 5.36
CA GLY A 188 -10.16 -5.87 4.88
C GLY A 188 -10.09 -7.17 5.68
N ASP A 189 -10.51 -7.14 6.94
CA ASP A 189 -10.26 -8.22 7.91
C ASP A 189 -11.49 -9.14 7.98
N GLY A 190 -11.69 -9.96 6.95
CA GLY A 190 -12.70 -11.00 6.94
C GLY A 190 -12.22 -12.25 7.69
N ILE A 191 -12.94 -12.69 8.72
CA ILE A 191 -12.70 -13.99 9.36
C ILE A 191 -13.34 -15.07 8.48
N VAL A 192 -12.52 -15.93 7.88
CA VAL A 192 -12.99 -17.15 7.21
C VAL A 192 -12.84 -18.32 8.17
N VAL A 193 -13.98 -18.85 8.63
CA VAL A 193 -14.05 -20.10 9.40
C VAL A 193 -14.45 -21.26 8.47
N ARG A 194 -13.89 -22.44 8.74
CA ARG A 194 -14.35 -23.73 8.21
C ARG A 194 -15.08 -24.47 9.31
#